data_AF-A0A9E1X6U7-F1
#
_entry.id   AF-A0A9E1X6U7-F1
#
_cell.length_a   1.000
_cell.length_b   1.000
_cell.length_c   1.000
_cell.angle_alpha   90.00
_cell.angle_beta   90.00
_cell.angle_gamma   90.00
#
_symmetry.space_group_name_H-M   'P 1'
#
loop_
_entity.id
_entity.type
_entity.pdbx_description
1 polymer ?
#
loop_
_entity_poly.entity_id
_entity_poly.type
_entity_poly.pdbx_seq_one_letter_code
_entity_poly.pdbx_strand_id
1 'polypeptide(L)'
;MTDSPAPAPHHVRRDEILDWQTYADDRDAVRAEVMAVKAVRRIHLGEHLTFLFENHETMRYQVHEIMRVERIVRETSIREELEIYNGMLGGPGQLGCALLIEIEDEAK
;
A
#
# COMPACT_ATOMS: atom_id res chain seq x y z
N MET A 1 -18.78 -21.71 6.79
CA MET A 1 -18.80 -20.51 5.93
C MET A 1 -18.87 -19.32 6.86
N THR A 2 -17.72 -18.87 7.35
CA THR A 2 -17.61 -17.59 8.06
C THR A 2 -17.77 -16.52 7.00
N ASP A 3 -18.87 -15.78 7.08
CA ASP A 3 -19.13 -14.60 6.27
C ASP A 3 -17.95 -13.65 6.51
N SER A 4 -17.09 -13.45 5.51
CA SER A 4 -15.99 -12.51 5.64
C SER A 4 -16.62 -11.13 5.80
N PRO A 5 -16.33 -10.37 6.86
CA PRO A 5 -16.97 -9.09 7.09
C PRO A 5 -16.79 -8.21 5.86
N ALA A 6 -17.84 -7.44 5.52
CA ALA A 6 -17.78 -6.49 4.42
C ALA A 6 -16.51 -5.62 4.56
N PRO A 7 -15.76 -5.39 3.47
CA PRO A 7 -14.51 -4.67 3.52
C PRO A 7 -14.75 -3.27 4.12
N ALA A 8 -13.86 -2.83 5.00
CA ALA A 8 -14.00 -1.53 5.63
C ALA A 8 -13.94 -0.42 4.56
N PRO A 9 -14.58 0.75 4.79
CA PRO A 9 -14.71 1.79 3.76
C PRO A 9 -13.38 2.31 3.20
N HIS A 10 -12.30 2.19 3.98
CA HIS A 10 -10.96 2.62 3.60
C HIS A 10 -10.15 1.52 2.89
N HIS A 11 -10.65 0.29 2.78
CA HIS A 11 -9.99 -0.79 2.05
C HIS A 11 -10.04 -0.56 0.53
N VAL A 12 -8.99 -1.02 -0.15
CA VAL A 12 -8.89 -1.06 -1.61
C VAL A 12 -9.71 -2.22 -2.14
N ARG A 13 -10.49 -1.94 -3.18
CA ARG A 13 -11.42 -2.87 -3.82
C ARG A 13 -10.83 -3.38 -5.13
N ARG A 14 -11.21 -4.61 -5.50
CA ARG A 14 -10.70 -5.27 -6.70
C ARG A 14 -11.00 -4.52 -8.00
N ASP A 15 -12.13 -3.81 -8.08
CA ASP A 15 -12.53 -3.02 -9.25
C ASP A 15 -11.72 -1.72 -9.42
N GLU A 16 -10.88 -1.37 -8.44
CA GLU A 16 -9.95 -0.24 -8.50
C GLU A 16 -8.55 -0.67 -9.00
N ILE A 17 -8.35 -1.97 -9.19
CA ILE A 17 -7.06 -2.56 -9.54
C ILE A 17 -6.97 -2.82 -11.05
N LEU A 18 -6.08 -2.06 -11.71
CA LEU A 18 -5.71 -2.22 -13.11
C LEU A 18 -4.83 -3.45 -13.30
N ASP A 19 -4.78 -4.01 -14.51
CA ASP A 19 -3.74 -4.96 -14.86
C ASP A 19 -2.38 -4.26 -14.88
N TRP A 20 -1.31 -5.05 -14.73
CA TRP A 20 0.02 -4.50 -14.55
C TRP A 20 0.55 -3.73 -15.77
N GLN A 21 0.06 -4.02 -16.98
CA GLN A 21 0.49 -3.34 -18.21
C GLN A 21 -0.17 -1.95 -18.27
N THR A 22 -1.49 -1.90 -18.09
CA THR A 22 -2.23 -0.64 -18.03
C THR A 22 -1.70 0.27 -16.92
N TYR A 23 -1.43 -0.27 -15.73
CA TYR A 23 -0.80 0.51 -14.67
C TYR A 23 0.62 0.98 -15.03
N ALA A 24 1.41 0.16 -15.75
CA ALA A 24 2.76 0.54 -16.16
C ALA A 24 2.77 1.74 -17.12
N ASP A 25 1.76 1.87 -17.99
CA ASP A 25 1.63 2.98 -18.93
C ASP A 25 1.43 4.33 -18.21
N ASP A 26 0.63 4.36 -17.14
CA ASP A 26 0.31 5.58 -16.37
C ASP A 26 1.15 5.75 -15.09
N ARG A 27 2.09 4.83 -14.84
CA ARG A 27 2.78 4.68 -13.54
C ARG A 27 3.41 5.97 -13.03
N ASP A 28 4.08 6.72 -13.89
CA ASP A 28 4.86 7.88 -13.46
C ASP A 28 3.96 9.01 -12.94
N ALA A 29 2.79 9.20 -13.56
CA ALA A 29 1.79 10.15 -13.09
C ALA A 29 1.20 9.70 -11.73
N VAL A 30 0.77 8.45 -11.65
CA VAL A 30 0.22 7.86 -10.41
C VAL A 30 1.25 7.91 -9.28
N ARG A 31 2.52 7.60 -9.57
CA ARG A 31 3.61 7.67 -8.60
C ARG A 31 3.80 9.09 -8.08
N ALA A 32 3.80 10.09 -8.95
CA ALA A 32 3.97 11.49 -8.54
C ALA A 32 2.87 11.93 -7.57
N GLU A 33 1.61 11.59 -7.88
CA GLU A 33 0.46 11.85 -7.02
C GLU A 33 0.59 11.16 -5.66
N VAL A 34 0.92 9.86 -5.66
CA VAL A 34 1.03 9.10 -4.41
C VAL A 34 2.23 9.54 -3.57
N MET A 35 3.32 10.00 -4.17
CA MET A 35 4.43 10.58 -3.39
C MET A 35 3.99 11.85 -2.64
N ALA A 36 3.16 12.69 -3.26
CA ALA A 36 2.58 13.86 -2.57
C ALA A 36 1.66 13.43 -1.42
N VAL A 37 0.84 12.39 -1.61
CA VAL A 37 0.00 11.79 -0.57
C VAL A 37 0.86 11.24 0.59
N LYS A 38 1.95 10.52 0.28
CA LYS A 38 2.86 9.96 1.29
C LYS A 38 3.62 11.04 2.06
N ALA A 39 3.97 12.16 1.42
CA ALA A 39 4.77 13.22 2.03
C ALA A 39 4.15 13.77 3.32
N VAL A 40 2.84 14.05 3.32
CA VAL A 40 2.12 14.58 4.49
C VAL A 40 1.79 13.52 5.56
N ARG A 41 2.02 12.24 5.27
CA ARG A 41 1.78 11.09 6.15
C ARG A 41 3.05 10.52 6.77
N ARG A 42 4.21 11.10 6.42
CA ARG A 42 5.51 10.70 6.93
C ARG A 42 5.86 11.50 8.18
N ILE A 43 5.97 10.82 9.31
CA ILE A 43 6.33 11.40 10.60
C ILE A 43 7.68 10.84 11.04
N HIS A 44 8.65 11.72 11.24
CA HIS A 44 9.95 11.34 11.82
C HIS A 44 9.85 11.36 13.35
N LEU A 45 10.39 10.33 14.00
CA LEU A 45 10.49 10.21 15.44
C LEU A 45 11.95 9.99 15.84
N GLY A 46 12.60 11.05 16.33
CA GLY A 46 14.03 11.00 16.60
C GLY A 46 14.84 10.94 15.31
N GLU A 47 16.00 10.28 15.38
CA GLU A 47 17.00 10.28 14.30
C GLU A 47 16.77 9.19 13.25
N HIS A 48 16.32 8.00 13.67
CA HIS A 48 16.32 6.81 12.81
C HIS A 48 14.94 6.26 12.49
N LEU A 49 13.87 6.76 13.10
CA LEU A 49 12.54 6.18 12.94
C LEU A 49 11.66 7.09 12.09
N THR A 50 11.10 6.51 11.04
CA THR A 50 10.14 7.16 10.16
C THR A 50 8.87 6.33 10.09
N PHE A 51 7.77 6.91 10.54
CA PHE A 51 6.43 6.32 10.40
C PHE A 51 5.79 6.84 9.13
N LEU A 52 5.39 5.95 8.23
CA LEU A 52 4.52 6.27 7.12
C LEU A 52 3.12 5.74 7.45
N PHE A 53 2.20 6.64 7.80
CA PHE A 53 0.80 6.28 8.00
C PHE A 53 0.15 5.98 6.65
N GLU A 54 -0.47 4.81 6.56
CA GLU A 54 -1.01 4.31 5.31
C GLU A 54 -2.50 4.64 5.18
N ASN A 55 -2.97 4.85 3.95
CA ASN A 55 -4.37 5.04 3.63
C ASN A 55 -4.74 4.25 2.37
N HIS A 56 -6.00 4.37 1.97
CA HIS A 56 -6.52 3.73 0.76
C HIS A 56 -5.63 3.96 -0.48
N GLU A 57 -5.23 5.21 -0.75
CA GLU A 57 -4.44 5.56 -1.95
C GLU A 57 -3.02 5.01 -1.89
N THR A 58 -2.37 5.09 -0.74
CA THR A 58 -1.01 4.55 -0.59
C THR A 58 -1.01 3.04 -0.70
N MET A 59 -2.03 2.34 -0.19
CA MET A 59 -2.19 0.90 -0.35
C MET A 59 -2.55 0.50 -1.77
N ARG A 60 -3.44 1.23 -2.44
CA ARG A 60 -3.76 0.98 -3.85
C ARG A 60 -2.51 1.04 -4.73
N TYR A 61 -1.67 2.05 -4.49
CA TYR A 61 -0.38 2.17 -5.14
C TYR A 61 0.56 0.99 -4.85
N GLN A 62 0.66 0.54 -3.59
CA GLN A 62 1.51 -0.61 -3.26
C GLN A 62 1.02 -1.90 -3.93
N VAL A 63 -0.30 -2.12 -3.98
CA VAL A 63 -0.90 -3.27 -4.70
C VAL A 63 -0.56 -3.20 -6.20
N HIS A 64 -0.67 -2.03 -6.83
CA HIS A 64 -0.27 -1.88 -8.23
C HIS A 64 1.24 -2.11 -8.44
N GLU A 65 2.09 -1.62 -7.54
CA GLU A 65 3.53 -1.84 -7.64
C GLU A 65 3.89 -3.32 -7.50
N ILE A 66 3.31 -4.07 -6.55
CA ILE A 66 3.60 -5.51 -6.42
C ILE A 66 3.10 -6.29 -7.64
N MET A 67 1.90 -5.97 -8.14
CA MET A 67 1.38 -6.59 -9.36
C MET A 67 2.27 -6.36 -10.57
N ARG A 68 2.89 -5.17 -10.67
CA ARG A 68 3.82 -4.82 -11.77
C ARG A 68 5.17 -5.48 -11.63
N VAL A 69 5.76 -5.48 -10.44
CA VAL A 69 7.08 -6.10 -10.20
C VAL A 69 7.00 -7.61 -10.45
N GLU A 70 5.97 -8.26 -9.92
CA GLU A 70 5.79 -9.71 -10.00
C GLU A 70 4.98 -10.17 -11.24
N ARG A 71 4.50 -9.22 -12.06
CA ARG A 71 3.67 -9.46 -13.25
C ARG A 71 2.47 -10.37 -12.96
N ILE A 72 1.78 -10.09 -11.87
CA ILE A 72 0.64 -10.89 -11.39
C ILE A 72 -0.55 -10.71 -12.33
N VAL A 73 -1.07 -11.82 -12.86
CA VAL A 73 -2.25 -11.84 -13.75
C VAL A 73 -3.36 -12.78 -13.27
N ARG A 74 -3.05 -13.71 -12.35
CA ARG A 74 -4.06 -14.64 -11.81
C ARG A 74 -4.94 -13.91 -10.79
N GLU A 75 -6.25 -13.99 -11.00
CA GLU A 75 -7.24 -13.35 -10.11
C GLU A 75 -7.11 -13.79 -8.64
N THR A 76 -6.78 -15.06 -8.39
CA THR A 76 -6.55 -15.56 -7.02
C THR A 76 -5.38 -14.84 -6.36
N SER A 77 -4.26 -14.69 -7.08
CA SER A 77 -3.08 -14.00 -6.57
C SER A 77 -3.32 -12.50 -6.39
N ILE A 78 -4.09 -11.85 -7.27
CA ILE A 78 -4.48 -10.43 -7.08
C ILE A 78 -5.28 -10.25 -5.79
N ARG A 79 -6.20 -11.19 -5.49
CA ARG A 79 -7.00 -11.15 -4.26
C ARG A 79 -6.16 -11.38 -3.01
N GLU A 80 -5.18 -12.28 -3.06
CA GLU A 80 -4.23 -12.53 -1.99
C GLU A 80 -3.44 -11.25 -1.65
N GLU A 81 -2.90 -10.56 -2.67
CA GLU A 81 -2.21 -9.29 -2.46
C GLU A 81 -3.17 -8.22 -1.87
N LEU A 82 -4.38 -8.07 -2.42
CA LEU A 82 -5.37 -7.15 -1.88
C LEU A 82 -5.68 -7.41 -0.41
N GLU A 83 -5.79 -8.67 0.01
CA GLU A 83 -6.03 -9.03 1.41
C GLU A 83 -4.84 -8.66 2.30
N ILE A 84 -3.62 -8.98 1.87
CA ILE A 84 -2.38 -8.64 2.59
C ILE A 84 -2.27 -7.12 2.82
N TYR A 85 -2.41 -6.32 1.76
CA TYR A 85 -2.23 -4.88 1.85
C TYR A 85 -3.39 -4.19 2.59
N ASN A 86 -4.64 -4.65 2.41
CA ASN A 86 -5.75 -4.13 3.20
C ASN A 86 -5.61 -4.45 4.70
N GLY A 87 -5.01 -5.59 5.05
CA GLY A 87 -4.70 -5.94 6.44
C GLY A 87 -3.82 -4.91 7.14
N MET A 88 -2.98 -4.18 6.41
CA MET A 88 -2.14 -3.12 6.97
C MET A 88 -2.89 -1.84 7.33
N LEU A 89 -4.10 -1.62 6.79
CA LEU A 89 -4.88 -0.40 7.05
C LEU A 89 -5.56 -0.38 8.42
N GLY A 90 -5.59 -1.51 9.12
CA GLY A 90 -6.27 -1.65 10.40
C GLY A 90 -7.79 -1.60 10.31
N GLY A 91 -8.45 -1.88 11.43
CA GLY A 91 -9.91 -1.82 11.56
C GLY A 91 -10.45 -0.43 11.91
N PRO A 92 -11.77 -0.31 12.15
CA PRO A 92 -12.39 0.94 12.59
C PRO A 92 -11.71 1.52 13.84
N GLY A 93 -11.29 2.78 13.78
CA GLY A 93 -10.62 3.48 14.88
C GLY A 93 -9.14 3.12 15.07
N GLN A 94 -8.55 2.35 14.15
CA GLN A 94 -7.13 2.01 14.15
C GLN A 94 -6.39 2.77 13.04
N LEU A 95 -5.07 2.91 13.20
CA LEU A 95 -4.18 3.46 12.19
C LEU A 95 -3.18 2.38 11.76
N GLY A 96 -3.06 2.21 10.45
CA GLY A 96 -1.99 1.44 9.82
C GLY A 96 -0.77 2.31 9.55
N CYS A 97 0.44 1.80 9.83
CA CYS A 97 1.66 2.47 9.41
C CYS A 97 2.79 1.48 9.11
N ALA A 98 3.64 1.85 8.17
CA ALA A 98 4.96 1.24 8.00
C ALA A 98 5.98 2.00 8.86
N LEU A 99 6.74 1.26 9.68
CA LEU A 99 7.91 1.79 10.36
C LEU A 99 9.15 1.53 9.51
N LEU A 100 9.83 2.60 9.11
CA LEU A 100 11.15 2.55 8.50
C LEU A 100 12.18 2.86 9.59
N ILE A 101 13.18 1.99 9.70
CA ILE A 101 14.35 2.20 10.57
C ILE A 101 15.52 2.50 9.64
N GLU A 102 15.94 3.76 9.61
CA GLU A 102 16.90 4.30 8.67
C GLU A 102 18.26 4.47 9.37
N ILE A 103 19.17 3.54 9.10
CA ILE A 103 20.56 3.55 9.57
C ILE A 103 21.46 3.78 8.35
N GLU A 104 22.16 4.91 8.32
CA GLU A 104 22.99 5.31 7.17
C GLU A 104 24.27 4.47 7.01
N ASP A 105 24.79 3.92 8.11
CA ASP A 105 26.04 3.16 8.17
C ASP A 105 25.78 1.76 8.72
N GLU A 106 26.05 0.73 7.91
CA GLU A 106 25.89 -0.68 8.28
C GLU A 106 26.76 -1.09 9.49
N ALA A 107 27.86 -0.37 9.76
CA ALA A 107 28.76 -0.69 10.87
C ALA A 107 28.34 -0.10 12.23
N LYS A 108 27.25 0.67 12.30
CA LYS A 108 26.65 1.17 13.55
C LYS A 108 25.60 0.21 14.11
#